data_AF-A0A7J9KQR0-F1
#
_entry.id   AF-A0A7J9KQR0-F1
#
_cell.length_a   1.000
_cell.length_b   1.000
_cell.length_c   1.000
_cell.angle_alpha   90.00
_cell.angle_beta   90.00
_cell.angle_gamma   90.00
#
_symmetry.space_group_name_H-M   'P 1'
#
loop_
_entity.id
_entity.type
_entity.pdbx_description
1 polymer ?
#
loop_
_entity_poly.entity_id
_entity_poly.type
_entity_poly.pdbx_seq_one_letter_code
_entity_poly.pdbx_strand_id
1 'polypeptide(L)'
;MQKQLKEFVWDTISSSENKLAGKDNTLKGMVTALKEEINELKGGLKIFKAAIGNGMLASKLKPQAMDMLKPKAFKGARSASEVDNFLWAMEQYFRAMSIEDDATKYTENEARAKLRWLKQ
;
A
#
# COMPACT_ATOMS: atom_id res chain seq x y z
N MET A 1 -5.59 60.34 32.26
CA MET A 1 -6.47 59.17 32.00
C MET A 1 -6.51 58.79 30.52
N GLN A 2 -6.94 59.67 29.61
CA GLN A 2 -7.04 59.37 28.16
C GLN A 2 -5.72 58.89 27.49
N LYS A 3 -4.56 59.44 27.88
CA LYS A 3 -3.26 59.04 27.31
C LYS A 3 -2.84 57.61 27.71
N GLN A 4 -2.99 57.28 28.98
CA GLN A 4 -2.69 55.94 29.54
C GLN A 4 -3.57 54.85 28.92
N LEU A 5 -4.86 55.15 28.70
CA LEU A 5 -5.78 54.21 28.04
C LEU A 5 -5.36 53.95 26.58
N LYS A 6 -4.92 54.97 25.85
CA LYS A 6 -4.43 54.81 24.47
C LYS A 6 -3.18 53.94 24.40
N GLU A 7 -2.21 54.16 25.29
CA GLU A 7 -0.99 53.36 25.38
C GLU A 7 -1.30 51.89 25.71
N PHE A 8 -2.15 51.64 26.71
CA PHE A 8 -2.56 50.29 27.09
C PHE A 8 -3.25 49.52 25.94
N VAL A 9 -4.17 50.20 25.22
CA VAL A 9 -4.87 49.60 24.07
C VAL A 9 -3.90 49.29 22.94
N TRP A 10 -2.96 50.20 22.66
CA TRP A 10 -1.92 49.99 21.65
C TRP A 10 -1.05 48.79 21.97
N ASP A 11 -0.53 48.70 23.19
CA ASP A 11 0.34 47.60 23.62
C ASP A 11 -0.38 46.25 23.56
N THR A 12 -1.66 46.21 23.95
CA THR A 12 -2.49 45.00 23.88
C THR A 12 -2.67 44.53 22.43
N ILE A 13 -2.98 45.45 21.52
CA ILE A 13 -3.14 45.16 20.10
C ILE A 13 -1.81 44.67 19.51
N SER A 14 -0.72 45.40 19.68
CA SER A 14 0.59 45.01 19.15
C SER A 14 1.08 43.68 19.73
N SER A 15 0.81 43.41 21.01
CA SER A 15 1.11 42.11 21.62
C SER A 15 0.32 40.98 20.97
N SER A 16 -0.96 41.20 20.72
CA SER A 16 -1.83 40.20 20.08
C SER A 16 -1.46 39.95 18.62
N GLU A 17 -1.10 40.99 17.86
CA GLU A 17 -0.64 40.89 16.48
C GLU A 17 0.67 40.11 16.37
N ASN A 18 1.65 40.41 17.24
CA ASN A 18 2.91 39.67 17.27
C ASN A 18 2.71 38.19 17.62
N LYS A 19 1.81 37.87 18.57
CA LYS A 19 1.45 36.49 18.90
C LYS A 19 0.74 35.78 17.75
N LEU A 20 -0.10 36.48 16.99
CA LEU A 20 -0.79 35.93 15.83
C LEU A 20 0.20 35.63 14.70
N ALA A 21 1.09 36.58 14.38
CA ALA A 21 2.16 36.37 13.41
C ALA A 21 3.07 35.20 13.81
N GLY A 22 3.36 35.06 15.11
CA GLY A 22 4.11 33.93 15.67
C GLY A 22 3.39 32.57 15.66
N LYS A 23 2.06 32.54 15.48
CA LYS A 23 1.33 31.29 15.24
C LYS A 23 1.25 31.00 13.75
N ASP A 24 1.07 32.03 12.92
CA ASP A 24 0.96 31.89 11.48
C ASP A 24 2.28 31.40 10.85
N ASN A 25 3.42 31.92 11.31
CA ASN A 25 4.73 31.43 10.88
C ASN A 25 4.98 29.97 11.31
N THR A 26 4.55 29.57 12.51
CA THR A 26 4.65 28.21 13.04
C THR A 26 3.79 27.26 12.20
N LEU A 27 2.54 27.63 11.94
CA LEU A 27 1.63 26.87 11.09
C LEU A 27 2.18 26.71 9.67
N LYS A 28 2.71 27.79 9.09
CA LYS A 28 3.34 27.77 7.77
C LYS A 28 4.55 26.83 7.73
N GLY A 29 5.35 26.79 8.79
CA GLY A 29 6.45 25.84 8.96
C GLY A 29 5.96 24.39 8.94
N MET A 30 4.96 24.07 9.76
CA MET A 30 4.36 22.72 9.81
C MET A 30 3.76 22.29 8.47
N VAL A 31 3.07 23.19 7.77
CA VAL A 31 2.49 22.91 6.45
C VAL A 31 3.58 22.63 5.42
N THR A 32 4.72 23.33 5.49
CA THR A 32 5.85 23.08 4.60
C THR A 32 6.47 21.72 4.86
N ALA A 33 6.72 21.36 6.11
CA ALA A 33 7.27 20.06 6.50
C ALA A 33 6.36 18.90 6.06
N LEU A 34 5.04 19.00 6.30
CA LEU A 34 4.09 17.97 5.86
C LEU A 34 4.05 17.80 4.34
N LYS A 35 4.21 18.90 3.57
CA LYS A 35 4.28 18.82 2.12
C LYS A 35 5.53 18.08 1.64
N GLU A 36 6.67 18.28 2.31
CA GLU A 36 7.92 17.57 2.02
C GLU A 36 7.77 16.07 2.29
N GLU A 37 7.25 15.70 3.47
CA GLU A 37 7.00 14.29 3.82
C GLU A 37 6.04 13.60 2.84
N ILE A 38 4.94 14.26 2.46
CA ILE A 38 4.01 13.73 1.47
C ILE A 38 4.71 13.50 0.12
N ASN A 39 5.63 14.39 -0.27
CA ASN A 39 6.34 14.25 -1.53
C ASN A 39 7.35 13.09 -1.49
N GLU A 40 8.05 12.92 -0.38
CA GLU A 40 8.96 11.79 -0.15
C GLU A 40 8.21 10.46 -0.17
N LEU A 41 7.09 10.35 0.57
CA LEU A 41 6.24 9.17 0.58
C LEU A 41 5.68 8.84 -0.81
N LYS A 42 5.23 9.86 -1.56
CA LYS A 42 4.80 9.68 -2.96
C LYS A 42 5.94 9.18 -3.85
N GLY A 43 7.16 9.65 -3.63
CA GLY A 43 8.37 9.17 -4.31
C GLY A 43 8.63 7.69 -4.02
N GLY A 44 8.65 7.31 -2.74
CA GLY A 44 8.81 5.92 -2.30
C GLY A 44 7.73 4.99 -2.86
N LEU A 45 6.46 5.42 -2.86
CA LEU A 45 5.36 4.64 -3.43
C LEU A 45 5.50 4.43 -4.93
N LYS A 46 5.99 5.41 -5.69
CA LYS A 46 6.26 5.24 -7.13
C LYS A 46 7.33 4.18 -7.37
N ILE A 47 8.41 4.21 -6.60
CA ILE A 47 9.50 3.22 -6.70
C ILE A 47 8.98 1.83 -6.35
N PHE A 48 8.25 1.71 -5.23
CA PHE A 48 7.68 0.44 -4.79
C PHE A 48 6.70 -0.13 -5.82
N LYS A 49 5.82 0.70 -6.36
CA LYS A 49 4.88 0.31 -7.43
C LYS A 49 5.62 -0.15 -8.69
N ALA A 50 6.70 0.53 -9.08
CA ALA A 50 7.54 0.10 -10.20
C ALA A 50 8.25 -1.22 -9.92
N ALA A 51 8.77 -1.44 -8.72
CA ALA A 51 9.42 -2.69 -8.33
C ALA A 51 8.44 -3.88 -8.32
N ILE A 52 7.19 -3.67 -7.89
CA ILE A 52 6.11 -4.67 -7.98
C ILE A 52 5.76 -4.93 -9.44
N GLY A 53 5.52 -3.89 -10.24
CA GLY A 53 5.16 -4.01 -11.66
C GLY A 53 6.25 -4.70 -12.49
N ASN A 54 7.52 -4.50 -12.14
CA ASN A 54 8.68 -5.13 -12.78
C ASN A 54 8.94 -6.56 -12.27
N GLY A 55 8.08 -7.12 -11.42
CA GLY A 55 8.17 -8.52 -10.96
C GLY A 55 9.30 -8.82 -9.99
N MET A 56 9.99 -7.79 -9.45
CA MET A 56 11.16 -7.96 -8.58
C MET A 56 10.79 -8.58 -7.21
N LEU A 57 9.55 -8.40 -6.76
CA LEU A 57 8.98 -9.09 -5.60
C LEU A 57 8.14 -10.32 -5.98
N ALA A 58 7.64 -10.39 -7.22
CA ALA A 58 6.88 -11.54 -7.71
C ALA A 58 7.79 -12.76 -7.99
N SER A 59 9.09 -12.58 -8.23
CA SER A 59 10.01 -13.68 -8.53
C SER A 59 10.74 -14.25 -7.30
N LYS A 60 10.89 -13.50 -6.21
CA LYS A 60 11.67 -13.95 -5.04
C LYS A 60 10.89 -14.63 -3.93
N LEU A 61 9.59 -14.39 -3.78
CA LEU A 61 8.77 -15.15 -2.82
C LEU A 61 8.09 -16.38 -3.43
N LYS A 62 7.97 -16.44 -4.76
CA LYS A 62 7.08 -17.42 -5.41
C LYS A 62 7.66 -18.85 -5.45
N PRO A 63 8.92 -19.14 -5.77
CA PRO A 63 9.34 -20.55 -5.85
C PRO A 63 9.60 -21.21 -4.49
N GLN A 64 10.30 -20.53 -3.58
CA GLN A 64 10.86 -21.17 -2.38
C GLN A 64 9.83 -21.38 -1.26
N ALA A 65 8.88 -20.45 -1.10
CA ALA A 65 7.75 -20.64 -0.17
C ALA A 65 6.71 -21.63 -0.72
N MET A 66 6.61 -21.78 -2.04
CA MET A 66 5.68 -22.73 -2.68
C MET A 66 6.13 -24.18 -2.53
N ASP A 67 7.43 -24.45 -2.58
CA ASP A 67 7.97 -25.79 -2.33
C ASP A 67 7.78 -26.21 -0.87
N MET A 68 7.85 -25.26 0.08
CA MET A 68 7.58 -25.53 1.50
C MET A 68 6.11 -25.80 1.80
N LEU A 69 5.18 -25.27 0.99
CA LEU A 69 3.74 -25.44 1.17
C LEU A 69 3.15 -26.61 0.38
N LYS A 70 3.96 -27.31 -0.43
CA LYS A 70 3.50 -28.45 -1.20
C LYS A 70 2.98 -29.54 -0.25
N PRO A 71 1.68 -29.90 -0.32
CA PRO A 71 1.14 -30.88 0.60
C PRO A 71 1.83 -32.23 0.42
N LYS A 72 2.01 -32.94 1.53
CA LYS A 72 2.54 -34.30 1.50
C LYS A 72 1.62 -35.18 0.67
N ALA A 73 2.19 -36.06 -0.15
CA ALA A 73 1.41 -36.99 -0.95
C ALA A 73 0.51 -37.85 -0.04
N PHE A 74 -0.74 -38.03 -0.46
CA PHE A 74 -1.68 -38.94 0.18
C PHE A 74 -1.11 -40.36 0.14
N LYS A 75 -0.95 -41.00 1.29
CA LYS A 75 -0.31 -42.32 1.39
C LYS A 75 -1.31 -43.46 1.20
N GLY A 76 -2.60 -43.15 1.00
CA GLY A 76 -3.61 -44.15 0.69
C GLY A 76 -4.09 -44.95 1.88
N ALA A 77 -3.84 -44.52 3.14
CA ALA A 77 -4.46 -45.20 4.26
C ALA A 77 -5.96 -44.90 4.26
N ARG A 78 -6.76 -45.91 4.59
CA ARG A 78 -8.22 -45.77 4.74
C ARG A 78 -8.58 -45.17 6.10
N SER A 79 -7.94 -44.02 6.41
CA SER A 79 -8.19 -43.24 7.62
C SER A 79 -8.88 -41.95 7.24
N ALA A 80 -10.03 -41.67 7.87
CA ALA A 80 -10.73 -40.39 7.72
C ALA A 80 -9.79 -39.20 8.04
N SER A 81 -8.94 -39.35 9.07
CA SER A 81 -7.99 -38.31 9.44
C SER A 81 -6.90 -38.05 8.39
N GLU A 82 -6.52 -39.03 7.59
CA GLU A 82 -5.53 -38.80 6.52
C GLU A 82 -6.16 -38.04 5.35
N VAL A 83 -7.40 -38.38 5.00
CA VAL A 83 -8.17 -37.69 3.97
C VAL A 83 -8.42 -36.23 4.38
N ASP A 84 -8.87 -35.99 5.60
CA ASP A 84 -9.14 -34.64 6.11
C ASP A 84 -7.87 -33.78 6.16
N ASN A 85 -6.76 -34.34 6.64
CA ASN A 85 -5.48 -33.62 6.69
C ASN A 85 -4.96 -33.29 5.28
N PHE A 86 -5.14 -34.20 4.33
CA PHE A 86 -4.72 -33.99 2.95
C PHE A 86 -5.55 -32.90 2.25
N LEU A 87 -6.88 -32.94 2.41
CA LEU A 87 -7.77 -31.93 1.84
C LEU A 87 -7.51 -30.55 2.44
N TRP A 88 -7.37 -30.44 3.77
CA TRP A 88 -7.04 -29.18 4.43
C TRP A 88 -5.70 -28.61 3.93
N ALA A 89 -4.67 -29.44 3.81
CA ALA A 89 -3.38 -29.01 3.29
C ALA A 89 -3.46 -28.56 1.81
N MET A 90 -4.26 -29.24 0.98
CA MET A 90 -4.53 -28.82 -0.40
C MET A 90 -5.23 -27.47 -0.47
N GLU A 91 -6.25 -27.23 0.35
CA GLU A 91 -6.93 -25.93 0.40
C GLU A 91 -5.99 -24.79 0.77
N GLN A 92 -5.12 -24.99 1.77
CA GLN A 92 -4.13 -23.98 2.16
C GLN A 92 -3.10 -23.74 1.05
N TYR A 93 -2.67 -24.80 0.36
CA TYR A 93 -1.79 -24.68 -0.80
C TYR A 93 -2.43 -23.84 -1.91
N PHE A 94 -3.67 -24.14 -2.32
CA PHE A 94 -4.35 -23.37 -3.37
C PHE A 94 -4.61 -21.90 -2.98
N ARG A 95 -4.94 -21.62 -1.70
CA ARG A 95 -5.08 -20.25 -1.19
C ARG A 95 -3.77 -19.47 -1.26
N ALA A 96 -2.66 -20.09 -0.84
CA ALA A 96 -1.33 -19.47 -0.87
C ALA A 96 -0.78 -19.28 -2.30
N MET A 97 -1.20 -20.12 -3.23
CA MET A 97 -0.82 -20.02 -4.65
C MET A 97 -1.53 -18.87 -5.38
N SER A 98 -2.55 -18.23 -4.78
CA SER A 98 -3.38 -17.18 -5.41
C SER A 98 -3.85 -17.54 -6.82
N ILE A 99 -4.31 -18.79 -7.01
CA ILE A 99 -4.80 -19.32 -8.30
C ILE A 99 -6.14 -18.66 -8.74
N GLU A 100 -6.62 -17.65 -8.02
CA GLU A 100 -7.67 -16.76 -8.52
C GLU A 100 -7.18 -15.81 -9.64
N ASP A 101 -5.90 -15.41 -9.64
CA ASP A 101 -5.38 -14.37 -10.55
C ASP A 101 -5.04 -14.90 -11.97
N ASP A 102 -4.69 -16.18 -12.11
CA ASP A 102 -4.28 -16.72 -13.41
C ASP A 102 -5.47 -16.94 -14.38
N ALA A 103 -6.66 -17.28 -13.89
CA ALA A 103 -7.85 -17.41 -14.74
C ALA A 103 -8.27 -16.07 -15.38
N THR A 104 -8.12 -14.96 -14.65
CA THR A 104 -8.33 -13.60 -15.16
C THR A 104 -7.27 -13.19 -16.20
N LYS A 105 -6.02 -13.63 -16.06
CA LYS A 105 -4.95 -13.33 -17.02
C LYS A 105 -5.07 -14.09 -18.33
N TYR A 106 -5.50 -15.36 -18.29
CA TYR A 106 -5.74 -16.14 -19.51
C TYR A 106 -6.87 -15.53 -20.35
N THR A 107 -7.97 -15.14 -19.71
CA THR A 107 -9.12 -14.52 -20.37
C THR A 107 -8.80 -13.12 -20.91
N GLU A 108 -8.06 -12.30 -20.17
CA GLU A 108 -7.62 -10.98 -20.63
C GLU A 108 -6.66 -11.07 -21.83
N ASN A 109 -5.71 -12.00 -21.80
CA ASN A 109 -4.77 -12.20 -22.91
C ASN A 109 -5.47 -12.73 -24.16
N GLU A 110 -6.46 -13.61 -24.01
CA GLU A 110 -7.28 -14.10 -25.11
C GLU A 110 -8.16 -12.98 -25.70
N ALA A 111 -8.79 -12.17 -24.86
CA ALA A 111 -9.57 -11.00 -25.30
C ALA A 111 -8.70 -9.98 -26.07
N ARG A 112 -7.48 -9.72 -25.58
CA ARG A 112 -6.49 -8.86 -26.25
C ARG A 112 -5.99 -9.46 -27.57
N ALA A 113 -5.86 -10.78 -27.66
CA ALA A 113 -5.50 -11.46 -28.90
C ALA A 113 -6.62 -11.32 -29.94
N LYS A 114 -7.88 -11.56 -29.56
CA LYS A 114 -9.06 -11.39 -30.43
C LYS A 114 -9.21 -9.94 -30.93
N LEU A 115 -8.99 -8.95 -30.06
CA LEU A 115 -8.99 -7.53 -30.45
C LEU A 115 -7.89 -7.16 -31.45
N ARG A 116 -6.73 -7.83 -31.40
CA ARG A 116 -5.64 -7.62 -32.37
C ARG A 116 -5.97 -8.20 -33.75
N TRP A 117 -6.69 -9.32 -33.79
CA TRP A 117 -7.19 -9.91 -35.03
C TRP A 117 -8.22 -9.03 -35.74
N LEU A 118 -9.06 -8.31 -35.00
CA LEU A 118 -10.08 -7.42 -35.56
C LEU A 118 -9.54 -6.08 -36.10
N LYS A 119 -8.26 -5.77 -35.86
CA LYS A 119 -7.61 -4.51 -36.28
C LYS A 119 -6.63 -4.69 -37.44
N GLN A 120 -6.49 -5.90 -37.96
CA GLN A 120 -5.76 -6.22 -39.19
C GLN A 120 -6.76 -6.52 -40.30
#